data_AF-A0A1Y5I9L6-F1
#
_entry.id   AF-A0A1Y5I9L6-F1
#
_cell.length_a   1.000
_cell.length_b   1.000
_cell.length_c   1.000
_cell.angle_alpha   90.00
_cell.angle_beta   90.00
_cell.angle_gamma   90.00
#
_symmetry.space_group_name_H-M   'P 1'
#
loop_
_entity.id
_entity.type
_entity.pdbx_description
1 polymer ?
#
loop_
_entity_poly.entity_id
_entity_poly.type
_entity_poly.pdbx_seq_one_letter_code
_entity_poly.pdbx_strand_id
1 'polypeptide(L)'
;MAQQLFCIEADDDQFQSVFPEELSEHSYPHASYLDAAKHLVSVRHSKLCNLKWGYQDPLEVARTLWQDLGTVAVRMSDGDQIDEDWLLFDAGTERAVIWHWFESEFDVSVAEDLAQVA
;
A
#
# COMPACT_ATOMS: atom_id res chain seq x y z
N MET A 1 -1.94 -21.53 -15.17
CA MET A 1 -2.60 -20.29 -14.73
C MET A 1 -1.52 -19.33 -14.32
N ALA A 2 -1.28 -18.27 -15.10
CA ALA A 2 -0.26 -17.28 -14.79
C ALA A 2 -0.72 -16.51 -13.54
N GLN A 3 0.13 -16.43 -12.52
CA GLN A 3 -0.07 -15.49 -11.43
C GLN A 3 0.10 -14.10 -12.04
N GLN A 4 -0.95 -13.27 -11.98
CA GLN A 4 -0.84 -11.91 -12.47
C GLN A 4 -0.37 -11.03 -11.32
N LEU A 5 0.82 -10.45 -11.51
CA LEU A 5 1.51 -9.64 -10.51
C LEU A 5 1.28 -8.16 -10.82
N PHE A 6 1.12 -7.36 -9.77
CA PHE A 6 1.14 -5.91 -9.88
C PHE A 6 2.59 -5.43 -9.84
N CYS A 7 2.95 -4.55 -10.77
CA CYS A 7 4.31 -4.02 -10.89
C CYS A 7 4.26 -2.50 -10.84
N ILE A 8 5.23 -1.86 -10.19
CA ILE A 8 5.44 -0.42 -10.32
C ILE A 8 6.69 -0.26 -11.19
N GLU A 9 6.51 0.26 -12.39
CA GLU A 9 7.64 0.65 -13.24
C GLU A 9 8.07 2.06 -12.86
N ALA A 10 9.32 2.23 -12.46
CA ALA A 10 9.92 3.54 -12.23
C ALA A 10 10.88 3.84 -13.40
N ASP A 11 10.51 4.79 -14.26
CA ASP A 11 11.33 5.24 -15.40
C ASP A 11 11.73 6.70 -15.20
N ASP A 12 13.01 6.93 -14.86
CA ASP A 12 13.74 8.20 -14.61
C ASP A 12 13.06 9.23 -13.67
N ASP A 13 11.83 9.66 -13.97
CA ASP A 13 11.03 10.66 -13.25
C ASP A 13 9.52 10.31 -13.19
N GLN A 14 9.10 9.14 -13.69
CA GLN A 14 7.69 8.70 -13.71
C GLN A 14 7.52 7.32 -13.08
N PHE A 15 6.52 7.19 -12.20
CA PHE A 15 6.16 5.92 -11.54
C PHE A 15 4.85 5.39 -12.10
N GLN A 16 4.89 4.39 -12.97
CA GLN A 16 3.71 3.80 -13.56
C GLN A 16 3.26 2.58 -12.76
N SER A 17 2.02 2.62 -12.29
CA SER A 17 1.34 1.41 -11.80
C SER A 17 0.96 0.55 -13.00
N VAL A 18 1.54 -0.64 -13.11
CA VAL A 18 1.30 -1.58 -14.20
C VAL A 18 0.43 -2.71 -13.67
N PHE A 19 -0.78 -2.76 -14.21
CA PHE A 19 -1.74 -3.81 -13.98
C PHE A 19 -1.71 -4.80 -15.15
N PRO A 20 -2.04 -6.08 -14.89
CA PRO A 20 -2.16 -7.07 -15.95
C PRO A 20 -3.33 -6.78 -16.88
N GLU A 21 -3.36 -7.48 -18.03
CA GLU A 21 -4.35 -7.36 -19.12
C GLU A 21 -5.78 -7.00 -18.66
N GLU A 22 -6.33 -7.75 -17.71
CA GLU A 22 -7.70 -7.60 -17.20
C GLU A 22 -7.97 -6.24 -16.53
N LEU A 23 -6.93 -5.56 -16.04
CA LEU A 23 -7.00 -4.25 -15.38
C LEU A 23 -6.05 -3.23 -16.00
N SER A 24 -5.54 -3.50 -17.20
CA SER A 24 -4.63 -2.62 -17.93
C SER A 24 -5.22 -1.22 -18.16
N GLU A 25 -6.55 -1.09 -18.14
CA GLU A 25 -7.28 0.19 -18.16
C GLU A 25 -7.03 1.07 -16.93
N HIS A 26 -6.61 0.47 -15.82
CA HIS A 26 -6.31 1.16 -14.56
C HIS A 26 -4.84 1.51 -14.39
N SER A 27 -3.98 1.05 -15.31
CA SER A 27 -2.58 1.44 -15.36
C SER A 27 -2.48 2.93 -15.61
N TYR A 28 -1.93 3.63 -14.62
CA TYR A 28 -1.81 5.08 -14.65
C TYR A 28 -0.40 5.50 -14.20
N PRO A 29 0.21 6.50 -14.88
CA PRO A 29 1.44 7.11 -14.44
C PRO A 29 1.17 8.04 -13.25
N HIS A 30 1.94 7.86 -12.20
CA HIS A 30 1.87 8.62 -10.96
C HIS A 30 3.11 9.49 -10.80
N ALA A 31 2.93 10.61 -10.10
CA ALA A 31 4.01 11.56 -9.82
C ALA A 31 5.02 11.03 -8.78
N SER A 32 4.64 10.02 -8.00
CA SER A 32 5.48 9.44 -6.96
C SER A 32 5.17 7.95 -6.80
N TYR A 33 6.15 7.18 -6.34
CA TYR A 33 5.98 5.77 -6.00
C TYR A 33 4.85 5.57 -4.98
N LEU A 34 4.73 6.49 -4.02
CA LEU A 34 3.67 6.49 -3.01
C LEU A 34 2.27 6.54 -3.64
N ASP A 35 2.04 7.45 -4.60
CA ASP A 35 0.76 7.54 -5.30
C ASP A 35 0.47 6.27 -6.09
N ALA A 36 1.48 5.69 -6.75
CA ALA A 36 1.36 4.41 -7.43
C ALA A 36 0.97 3.27 -6.46
N ALA A 37 1.62 3.21 -5.29
CA ALA A 37 1.31 2.24 -4.24
C ALA A 37 -0.11 2.42 -3.69
N LYS A 38 -0.52 3.66 -3.37
CA LYS A 38 -1.89 3.98 -2.90
C LYS A 38 -2.95 3.59 -3.93
N HIS A 39 -2.70 3.90 -5.20
CA HIS A 39 -3.61 3.54 -6.29
C HIS A 39 -3.74 2.02 -6.44
N LEU A 40 -2.64 1.28 -6.42
CA LEU A 40 -2.64 -0.19 -6.47
C LEU A 40 -3.52 -0.80 -5.37
N VAL A 41 -3.31 -0.38 -4.13
CA VAL A 41 -4.09 -0.86 -2.98
C VAL A 41 -5.57 -0.47 -3.11
N SER A 42 -5.85 0.77 -3.52
CA SER A 42 -7.22 1.27 -3.68
C SER A 42 -8.00 0.47 -4.74
N VAL A 43 -7.38 0.20 -5.88
CA VAL A 43 -7.96 -0.61 -6.96
C VAL A 43 -8.18 -2.05 -6.48
N ARG A 44 -7.22 -2.61 -5.74
CA ARG A 44 -7.34 -3.96 -5.17
C ARG A 44 -8.50 -4.07 -4.20
N HIS A 45 -8.64 -3.12 -3.27
CA HIS A 45 -9.72 -3.12 -2.28
C HIS A 45 -11.10 -2.90 -2.93
N SER A 46 -11.17 -2.08 -3.98
CA SER A 46 -12.44 -1.77 -4.66
C SER A 46 -12.95 -2.92 -5.55
N LYS A 47 -12.06 -3.59 -6.29
CA LYS A 47 -12.48 -4.54 -7.35
C LYS A 47 -12.15 -6.01 -7.07
N LEU A 48 -11.23 -6.35 -6.16
CA LEU A 48 -10.51 -7.64 -6.23
C LEU A 48 -10.54 -8.52 -4.98
N CYS A 49 -11.53 -8.40 -4.11
CA CYS A 49 -11.61 -9.15 -2.84
C CYS A 49 -11.59 -10.69 -2.94
N ASN A 50 -11.65 -11.29 -4.15
CA ASN A 50 -11.82 -12.74 -4.34
C ASN A 50 -10.83 -13.43 -5.29
N LEU A 51 -9.75 -12.79 -5.72
CA LEU A 51 -8.80 -13.39 -6.67
C LEU A 51 -7.38 -13.51 -6.08
N LYS A 52 -6.60 -14.51 -6.52
CA LYS A 52 -5.19 -14.71 -6.13
C LYS A 52 -4.26 -13.82 -6.97
N TRP A 53 -3.86 -12.69 -6.43
CA TRP A 53 -2.90 -11.76 -7.02
C TRP A 53 -1.75 -11.57 -6.04
N GLY A 54 -0.60 -11.11 -6.55
CA GLY A 54 0.56 -10.76 -5.72
C GLY A 54 1.17 -9.46 -6.21
N TYR A 55 1.90 -8.79 -5.33
CA TYR A 55 2.80 -7.73 -5.76
C TYR A 55 4.08 -8.37 -6.30
N GLN A 56 4.70 -7.75 -7.30
CA GLN A 56 6.06 -8.13 -7.68
C GLN A 56 7.00 -7.93 -6.49
N ASP A 57 6.87 -6.77 -5.82
CA ASP A 57 7.68 -6.39 -4.67
C ASP A 57 6.77 -5.89 -3.52
N PRO A 58 6.10 -6.79 -2.78
CA PRO A 58 5.20 -6.42 -1.68
C PRO A 58 5.93 -5.64 -0.59
N LEU A 59 7.22 -5.93 -0.42
CA LEU A 59 8.09 -5.29 0.54
C LEU A 59 8.25 -3.80 0.27
N GLU A 60 8.61 -3.44 -0.97
CA GLU A 60 8.86 -2.04 -1.31
C GLU A 60 7.58 -1.21 -1.20
N VAL A 61 6.46 -1.76 -1.69
CA VAL A 61 5.14 -1.14 -1.55
C VAL A 61 4.80 -0.94 -0.07
N ALA A 62 5.00 -1.99 0.75
CA ALA A 62 4.72 -1.92 2.17
C ALA A 62 5.60 -0.88 2.88
N ARG A 63 6.90 -0.82 2.55
CA ARG A 63 7.87 0.14 3.10
C ARG A 63 7.51 1.59 2.77
N THR A 64 7.16 1.88 1.53
CA THR A 64 6.78 3.25 1.14
C THR A 64 5.49 3.69 1.83
N LEU A 65 4.49 2.80 1.89
CA LEU A 65 3.24 3.11 2.60
C LEU A 65 3.47 3.25 4.12
N TRP A 66 4.35 2.44 4.70
CA TRP A 66 4.70 2.52 6.12
C TRP A 66 5.43 3.82 6.48
N GLN A 67 6.33 4.30 5.61
CA GLN A 67 6.97 5.61 5.75
C GLN A 67 5.98 6.76 5.71
N ASP A 68 5.01 6.69 4.79
CA ASP A 68 3.94 7.67 4.69
C ASP A 68 3.06 7.65 5.95
N LEU A 69 2.69 6.47 6.44
CA LEU A 69 1.96 6.31 7.71
C LEU A 69 2.74 6.88 8.90
N GLY A 70 4.08 6.78 8.91
CA GLY A 70 4.93 7.41 9.93
C GLY A 70 4.93 8.95 9.87
N THR A 71 4.59 9.52 8.70
CA THR A 71 4.47 10.97 8.49
C THR A 71 3.07 11.49 8.87
N VAL A 72 2.06 10.62 8.83
CA VAL A 72 0.69 10.93 9.26
C VAL A 72 0.65 11.30 10.74
N ALA A 73 -0.08 12.36 11.07
CA ALA A 73 -0.24 12.77 12.45
C ALA A 73 -0.97 11.69 13.26
N VAL A 74 -0.38 11.29 14.40
CA VAL A 74 -0.97 10.30 15.31
C VAL A 74 -1.43 10.96 16.60
N ARG A 75 -2.66 10.66 17.01
CA ARG A 75 -3.16 10.98 18.34
C ARG A 75 -2.55 10.03 19.37
N MET A 76 -1.38 10.41 19.88
CA MET A 76 -0.76 9.69 21.00
C MET A 76 -1.61 9.75 22.29
N SER A 77 -2.48 10.76 22.42
CA SER A 77 -3.34 10.94 23.60
C SER A 77 -4.45 9.90 23.75
N ASP A 78 -4.84 9.22 22.65
CA ASP A 78 -5.99 8.30 22.62
C ASP A 78 -5.60 6.92 22.05
N GLY A 79 -4.38 6.46 22.33
CA GLY A 79 -3.98 5.08 22.03
C GLY A 79 -3.41 4.83 20.63
N ASP A 80 -2.65 5.77 20.08
CA ASP A 80 -1.90 5.58 18.81
C ASP A 80 -2.85 5.41 17.59
N GLN A 81 -3.83 6.30 17.51
CA GLN A 81 -4.78 6.39 16.38
C GLN A 81 -4.33 7.45 15.38
N ILE A 82 -4.60 7.25 14.09
CA ILE A 82 -4.37 8.28 13.05
C ILE A 82 -5.31 9.48 13.25
N ASP A 83 -4.83 10.71 13.11
CA ASP A 83 -5.63 11.94 13.28
C ASP A 83 -6.38 12.34 11.99
N GLU A 84 -5.90 11.87 10.84
CA GLU A 84 -6.42 12.15 9.50
C GLU A 84 -6.73 10.84 8.75
N ASP A 85 -7.52 10.94 7.68
CA ASP A 85 -7.80 9.80 6.79
C ASP A 85 -6.53 9.37 6.05
N TRP A 86 -6.28 8.07 6.03
CA TRP A 86 -5.13 7.48 5.39
C TRP A 86 -5.53 6.26 4.55
N LEU A 87 -5.47 6.43 3.23
CA LEU A 87 -5.58 5.37 2.22
C LEU A 87 -6.97 4.70 2.16
N LEU A 88 -7.25 3.79 3.09
CA LEU A 88 -8.55 3.11 3.26
C LEU A 88 -9.07 3.18 4.70
N PHE A 89 -8.33 3.86 5.58
CA PHE A 89 -8.61 4.00 6.99
C PHE A 89 -9.00 5.44 7.30
N ASP A 90 -10.13 5.64 7.95
CA ASP A 90 -10.56 6.96 8.41
C ASP A 90 -9.77 7.40 9.66
N ALA A 91 -9.74 8.71 9.88
CA ALA A 91 -9.25 9.32 11.11
C ALA A 91 -9.87 8.66 12.36
N GLY A 92 -9.04 8.30 13.33
CA GLY A 92 -9.41 7.54 14.52
C GLY A 92 -9.13 6.04 14.41
N THR A 93 -8.61 5.55 13.28
CA THR A 93 -8.18 4.15 13.16
C THR A 93 -6.90 3.90 13.96
N GLU A 94 -6.88 2.83 14.76
CA GLU A 94 -5.70 2.40 15.52
C GLU A 94 -4.57 1.93 14.60
N ARG A 95 -3.33 2.35 14.87
CA ARG A 95 -2.17 1.90 14.09
C ARG A 95 -1.95 0.41 14.15
N ALA A 96 -2.36 -0.26 15.22
CA ALA A 96 -2.34 -1.72 15.31
C ALA A 96 -3.23 -2.40 14.25
N VAL A 97 -4.38 -1.80 13.92
CA VAL A 97 -5.27 -2.31 12.85
C VAL A 97 -4.59 -2.17 11.50
N ILE A 98 -3.98 -1.02 11.24
CA ILE A 98 -3.24 -0.75 10.01
C ILE A 98 -2.06 -1.72 9.89
N TRP A 99 -1.30 -1.92 10.99
CA TRP A 99 -0.21 -2.89 11.08
C TRP A 99 -0.69 -4.30 10.70
N HIS A 100 -1.73 -4.82 11.35
CA HIS A 100 -2.25 -6.15 11.03
C HIS A 100 -2.73 -6.26 9.58
N TRP A 101 -3.28 -5.18 9.03
CA TRP A 101 -3.64 -5.14 7.62
C TRP A 101 -2.41 -5.26 6.71
N PHE A 102 -1.31 -4.55 7.00
CA PHE A 102 -0.06 -4.69 6.23
C PHE A 102 0.45 -6.13 6.22
N GLU A 103 0.48 -6.78 7.39
CA GLU A 103 0.96 -8.17 7.48
C GLU A 103 0.08 -9.13 6.68
N SER A 104 -1.24 -8.92 6.71
CA SER A 104 -2.18 -9.74 5.96
C SER A 104 -2.21 -9.43 4.46
N GLU A 105 -1.99 -8.19 4.05
CA GLU A 105 -2.16 -7.72 2.67
C GLU A 105 -0.92 -8.00 1.81
N PHE A 106 0.25 -7.79 2.40
CA PHE A 106 1.55 -7.90 1.74
C PHE A 106 2.30 -9.19 2.10
N ASP A 107 1.77 -9.97 3.07
CA ASP A 107 2.46 -11.17 3.59
C ASP A 107 3.86 -10.85 4.14
N VAL A 108 3.99 -9.67 4.78
CA VAL A 108 5.24 -9.16 5.37
C VAL A 108 5.11 -9.09 6.89
N SER A 109 6.22 -8.99 7.62
CA SER A 109 6.16 -8.63 9.05
C SER A 109 6.54 -7.17 9.22
N VAL A 110 5.62 -6.33 9.67
CA VAL A 110 5.92 -4.91 9.92
C VAL A 110 6.96 -4.77 11.04
N ALA A 111 6.93 -5.63 12.05
CA ALA A 111 7.87 -5.61 13.17
C ALA A 111 9.33 -5.88 12.74
N GLU A 112 9.52 -6.77 11.78
CA GLU A 112 10.84 -7.24 11.37
C GLU A 112 11.33 -6.52 10.11
N ASP A 113 10.43 -6.28 9.16
CA ASP A 113 10.75 -5.75 7.84
C ASP A 113 10.57 -4.23 7.73
N LEU A 114 9.47 -3.71 8.29
CA LEU A 114 9.10 -2.29 8.16
C LEU A 114 9.56 -1.43 9.36
N ALA A 115 9.90 -2.04 10.50
CA ALA A 115 10.31 -1.32 11.70
C ALA A 115 11.63 -0.54 11.54
N GLN A 116 12.44 -0.88 10.54
CA GLN A 116 13.71 -0.19 10.24
C GLN A 116 13.53 1.07 9.37
N VAL A 117 12.30 1.34 8.93
CA VAL A 117 12.02 2.20 7.77
C VAL A 117 11.17 3.43 8.15
N ALA A 118 10.44 3.36 9.28
CA ALA A 118 9.65 4.45 9.86
C ALA A 118 10.44 5.37 10.80
#